data_AF-A0A8J3W4T3-F1
#
_entry.id   AF-A0A8J3W4T3-F1
#
_cell.length_a   1.000
_cell.length_b   1.000
_cell.length_c   1.000
_cell.angle_alpha   90.00
_cell.angle_beta   90.00
_cell.angle_gamma   90.00
#
_symmetry.space_group_name_H-M   'P 1'
#
loop_
_entity.id
_entity.type
_entity.pdbx_description
1 polymer ?
#
loop_
_entity_poly.entity_id
_entity_poly.type
_entity_poly.pdbx_seq_one_letter_code
_entity_poly.pdbx_strand_id
1 'polypeptide(L)'
;MREARAEDARTEARRLIREILGEEQLSAGALLREAEAVLGTERVTRCAELVRGAPLTRRSAELASLAGLLVGTRELGADWWERSRAEGAPAPGEVLRTAGSADSWTELTVLETLAARIADDAADHVWGSPVAVTDLNSWQAEDRITLPRDAVPGQRVVVSFDAGGRLDAVVIRRPDDDLGSNLDFSSLRYSRPAETQWSWGVAAGLGPHRLIGEDPDPYQAPVDGTAARVLYDWALRHGATAEQTGREWRVKGDVVAAIERVDWMWRSGEWFAWWRGVAALVDGDPAQLSARLEEIAAAS
;
A
#
# COMPACT_ATOMS: atom_id res chain seq x y z
N MET A 1 -25.00 -5.50 -4.44
CA MET A 1 -24.77 -4.69 -3.22
C MET A 1 -23.28 -4.54 -2.88
N ARG A 2 -22.38 -5.46 -3.26
CA ARG A 2 -20.92 -5.37 -3.00
C ARG A 2 -20.12 -4.64 -4.07
N GLU A 3 -20.39 -4.88 -5.37
CA GLU A 3 -19.77 -4.12 -6.47
C GLU A 3 -20.03 -2.62 -6.33
N ALA A 4 -21.26 -2.23 -5.97
CA ALA A 4 -21.61 -0.85 -5.64
C ALA A 4 -20.67 -0.25 -4.57
N ARG A 5 -20.32 -1.00 -3.52
CA ARG A 5 -19.41 -0.51 -2.45
C ARG A 5 -17.95 -0.38 -2.89
N ALA A 6 -17.48 -1.23 -3.81
CA ALA A 6 -16.12 -1.13 -4.36
C ALA A 6 -16.01 0.04 -5.36
N GLU A 7 -17.06 0.26 -6.15
CA GLU A 7 -17.18 1.43 -7.03
C GLU A 7 -17.28 2.73 -6.21
N ASP A 8 -18.01 2.71 -5.09
CA ASP A 8 -18.08 3.82 -4.12
C ASP A 8 -16.68 4.10 -3.52
N ALA A 9 -15.94 3.07 -3.10
CA ALA A 9 -14.59 3.23 -2.54
C ALA A 9 -13.59 3.81 -3.56
N ARG A 10 -13.62 3.37 -4.81
CA ARG A 10 -12.79 3.94 -5.89
C ARG A 10 -13.17 5.38 -6.21
N THR A 11 -14.46 5.69 -6.20
CA THR A 11 -14.96 7.05 -6.40
C THR A 11 -14.50 7.97 -5.28
N GLU A 12 -14.61 7.51 -4.04
CA GLU A 12 -14.18 8.25 -2.85
C GLU A 12 -12.66 8.42 -2.82
N ALA A 13 -11.88 7.38 -3.11
CA ALA A 13 -10.43 7.48 -3.21
C ALA A 13 -9.98 8.49 -4.29
N ARG A 14 -10.66 8.51 -5.45
CA ARG A 14 -10.41 9.52 -6.49
C ARG A 14 -10.76 10.93 -6.03
N ARG A 15 -11.86 11.11 -5.28
CA ARG A 15 -12.25 12.39 -4.69
C ARG A 15 -11.17 12.87 -3.72
N LEU A 16 -10.76 12.02 -2.78
CA LEU A 16 -9.73 12.33 -1.78
C LEU A 16 -8.40 12.67 -2.43
N ILE A 17 -7.92 11.87 -3.38
CA ILE A 17 -6.65 12.17 -4.06
C ILE A 17 -6.74 13.46 -4.87
N ARG A 18 -7.86 13.74 -5.54
CA ARG A 18 -8.04 15.01 -6.25
C ARG A 18 -7.99 16.20 -5.28
N GLU A 19 -8.62 16.08 -4.11
CA GLU A 19 -8.61 17.14 -3.10
C GLU A 19 -7.20 17.34 -2.49
N ILE A 20 -6.43 16.26 -2.36
CA ILE A 20 -5.12 16.27 -1.71
C ILE A 20 -3.99 16.67 -2.67
N LEU A 21 -4.04 16.20 -3.92
CA LEU A 21 -3.01 16.42 -4.94
C LEU A 21 -3.38 17.49 -5.98
N GLY A 22 -4.65 17.86 -6.11
CA GLY A 22 -5.12 18.86 -7.08
C GLY A 22 -5.23 18.36 -8.52
N GLU A 23 -5.11 17.05 -8.77
CA GLU A 23 -5.01 16.46 -10.10
C GLU A 23 -6.25 15.65 -10.50
N GLU A 24 -6.75 15.85 -11.73
CA GLU A 24 -7.88 15.08 -12.29
C GLU A 24 -7.43 13.73 -12.89
N GLN A 25 -6.20 13.64 -13.40
CA GLN A 25 -5.64 12.41 -13.97
C GLN A 25 -4.44 11.92 -13.16
N LEU A 26 -4.66 10.86 -12.39
CA LEU A 26 -3.60 10.22 -11.61
C LEU A 26 -2.63 9.52 -12.56
N SER A 27 -1.41 10.03 -12.63
CA SER A 27 -0.31 9.42 -13.37
C SER A 27 0.97 9.51 -12.57
N ALA A 28 1.86 8.53 -12.76
CA ALA A 28 3.18 8.54 -12.12
C ALA A 28 3.97 9.83 -12.46
N GLY A 29 3.86 10.31 -13.70
CA GLY A 29 4.49 11.57 -14.12
C GLY A 29 3.93 12.81 -13.42
N ALA A 30 2.62 12.89 -13.18
CA ALA A 30 2.03 13.98 -12.42
C ALA A 30 2.47 13.95 -10.95
N LEU A 31 2.42 12.76 -10.33
CA LEU A 31 2.88 12.59 -8.95
C LEU A 31 4.35 12.97 -8.76
N LEU A 32 5.23 12.57 -9.68
CA LEU A 32 6.65 12.92 -9.60
C LEU A 32 6.89 14.44 -9.71
N ARG A 33 6.17 15.14 -10.59
CA ARG A 33 6.28 16.60 -10.70
C ARG A 33 5.80 17.30 -9.43
N GLU A 34 4.66 16.88 -8.89
CA GLU A 34 4.12 17.42 -7.63
C GLU A 34 5.05 17.13 -6.45
N ALA A 35 5.63 15.93 -6.41
CA ALA A 35 6.61 15.57 -5.41
C ALA A 35 7.87 16.44 -5.50
N GLU A 36 8.32 16.80 -6.70
CA GLU A 36 9.57 17.56 -6.88
C GLU A 36 9.49 18.94 -6.22
N ALA A 37 8.33 19.59 -6.32
CA ALA A 37 8.09 20.88 -5.69
C ALA A 37 8.15 20.86 -4.15
N VAL A 38 7.96 19.70 -3.51
CA VAL A 38 7.89 19.56 -2.05
C VAL A 38 9.09 18.85 -1.46
N LEU A 39 9.49 17.72 -2.05
CA LEU A 39 10.59 16.88 -1.56
C LEU A 39 11.96 17.39 -2.04
N GLY A 40 11.97 18.14 -3.14
CA GLY A 40 13.16 18.56 -3.87
C GLY A 40 13.63 17.53 -4.90
N THR A 41 14.31 18.01 -5.94
CA THR A 41 14.75 17.23 -7.10
C THR A 41 15.58 15.99 -6.74
N GLU A 42 16.52 16.10 -5.79
CA GLU A 42 17.39 14.97 -5.40
C GLU A 42 16.57 13.79 -4.83
N ARG A 43 15.67 14.07 -3.87
CA ARG A 43 14.85 13.04 -3.23
C ARG A 43 13.88 12.42 -4.23
N VAL A 44 13.25 13.23 -5.09
CA VAL A 44 12.33 12.70 -6.11
C VAL A 44 13.05 11.87 -7.16
N THR A 45 14.25 12.28 -7.59
CA THR A 45 15.09 11.47 -8.48
C THR A 45 15.36 10.12 -7.84
N ARG A 46 15.73 10.11 -6.55
CA ARG A 46 15.98 8.86 -5.83
C ARG A 46 14.74 7.98 -5.70
N CYS A 47 13.58 8.55 -5.35
CA CYS A 47 12.32 7.83 -5.33
C CYS A 47 11.98 7.23 -6.71
N ALA A 48 12.16 8.00 -7.79
CA ALA A 48 11.92 7.52 -9.15
C ALA A 48 12.85 6.37 -9.55
N GLU A 49 14.11 6.38 -9.11
CA GLU A 49 15.04 5.26 -9.29
C GLU A 49 14.56 3.99 -8.57
N LEU A 50 14.11 4.12 -7.32
CA LEU A 50 13.56 3.00 -6.55
C LEU A 50 12.29 2.43 -7.21
N VAL A 51 11.36 3.30 -7.62
CA VAL A 51 10.13 2.92 -8.34
C VAL A 51 10.45 2.21 -9.67
N ARG A 52 11.51 2.66 -10.37
CA ARG A 52 11.96 2.05 -11.63
C ARG A 52 12.60 0.68 -11.41
N GLY A 53 13.37 0.53 -10.34
CA GLY A 53 14.03 -0.73 -9.98
C GLY A 53 13.10 -1.76 -9.33
N ALA A 54 11.94 -1.35 -8.83
CA ALA A 54 10.96 -2.27 -8.26
C ALA A 54 10.31 -3.17 -9.33
N PRO A 55 9.84 -4.37 -8.95
CA PRO A 55 9.03 -5.20 -9.82
C PRO A 55 7.82 -4.43 -10.37
N LEU A 56 7.42 -4.68 -11.62
CA LEU A 56 6.36 -3.90 -12.27
C LEU A 56 5.02 -4.05 -11.56
N THR A 57 4.75 -5.21 -10.94
CA THR A 57 3.55 -5.39 -10.13
C THR A 57 3.59 -4.64 -8.79
N ARG A 58 4.77 -4.23 -8.30
CA ARG A 58 4.95 -3.40 -7.11
C ARG A 58 4.90 -1.90 -7.37
N ARG A 59 5.02 -1.48 -8.63
CA ARG A 59 5.16 -0.06 -8.97
C ARG A 59 4.02 0.83 -8.44
N SER A 60 2.80 0.30 -8.40
CA SER A 60 1.65 1.00 -7.78
C SER A 60 1.88 1.31 -6.30
N ALA A 61 2.40 0.34 -5.53
CA ALA A 61 2.67 0.50 -4.10
C ALA A 61 3.83 1.47 -3.82
N GLU A 62 4.87 1.45 -4.66
CA GLU A 62 5.97 2.43 -4.59
C GLU A 62 5.47 3.86 -4.83
N LEU A 63 4.61 4.06 -5.84
CA LEU A 63 4.02 5.36 -6.15
C LEU A 63 3.02 5.79 -5.06
N ALA A 64 2.23 4.87 -4.51
CA ALA A 64 1.37 5.14 -3.37
C ALA A 64 2.19 5.64 -2.16
N SER A 65 3.32 4.99 -1.89
CA SER A 65 4.23 5.38 -0.81
C SER A 65 4.81 6.77 -1.05
N LEU A 66 5.20 7.09 -2.30
CA LEU A 66 5.62 8.44 -2.67
C LEU A 66 4.51 9.49 -2.45
N ALA A 67 3.26 9.17 -2.75
CA ALA A 67 2.13 10.06 -2.49
C ALA A 67 1.94 10.33 -0.99
N GLY A 68 2.10 9.30 -0.15
CA GLY A 68 2.13 9.46 1.31
C GLY A 68 3.29 10.36 1.78
N LEU A 69 4.50 10.16 1.24
CA LEU A 69 5.68 10.98 1.55
C LEU A 69 5.51 12.45 1.14
N LEU A 70 4.89 12.71 -0.02
CA LEU A 70 4.54 14.05 -0.48
C LEU A 70 3.66 14.78 0.54
N VAL A 71 2.54 14.16 0.93
CA VAL A 71 1.59 14.77 1.86
C VAL A 71 2.20 14.90 3.26
N GLY A 72 2.87 13.87 3.76
CA GLY A 72 3.52 13.91 5.06
C GLY A 72 4.61 14.99 5.14
N THR A 73 5.36 15.22 4.05
CA THR A 73 6.35 16.32 4.00
C THR A 73 5.68 17.69 4.01
N ARG A 74 4.52 17.85 3.34
CA ARG A 74 3.72 19.09 3.43
C ARG A 74 3.24 19.38 4.85
N GLU A 75 2.88 18.34 5.61
CA GLU A 75 2.34 18.47 6.97
C GLU A 75 3.41 18.65 8.04
N LEU A 76 4.47 17.85 8.01
CA LEU A 76 5.52 17.83 9.03
C LEU A 76 6.71 18.75 8.74
N GLY A 77 6.76 19.31 7.52
CA GLY A 77 7.83 20.16 7.04
C GLY A 77 9.07 19.40 6.55
N ALA A 78 9.89 20.08 5.75
CA ALA A 78 11.09 19.50 5.13
C ALA A 78 12.13 18.98 6.16
N ASP A 79 12.17 19.57 7.36
CA ASP A 79 13.07 19.16 8.44
C ASP A 79 12.80 17.74 8.94
N TRP A 80 11.62 17.16 8.65
CA TRP A 80 11.36 15.74 8.93
C TRP A 80 12.42 14.82 8.32
N TRP A 81 12.90 15.14 7.12
CA TRP A 81 13.89 14.33 6.40
C TRP A 81 15.25 14.24 7.11
N GLU A 82 15.58 15.20 7.97
CA GLU A 82 16.85 15.29 8.68
C GLU A 82 16.73 14.84 10.16
N ARG A 83 15.51 14.53 10.63
CA ARG A 83 15.26 14.18 12.04
C ARG A 83 15.31 12.68 12.29
N SER A 84 16.24 12.25 13.14
CA SER A 84 16.24 10.90 13.72
C SER A 84 15.12 10.74 14.75
N ARG A 85 14.37 9.64 14.68
CA ARG A 85 13.26 9.33 15.60
C ARG A 85 13.75 8.83 16.96
N ALA A 86 14.91 8.20 17.00
CA ALA A 86 15.54 7.65 18.19
C ALA A 86 17.07 7.80 18.10
N GLU A 87 17.75 7.73 19.23
CA GLU A 87 19.21 7.75 19.30
C GLU A 87 19.79 6.58 18.48
N GLY A 88 20.71 6.89 17.55
CA GLY A 88 21.32 5.91 16.66
C GLY A 88 20.50 5.48 15.45
N ALA A 89 19.24 5.91 15.32
CA ALA A 89 18.44 5.63 14.11
C ALA A 89 18.78 6.64 12.99
N PRO A 90 18.98 6.19 11.74
CA PRO A 90 19.26 7.10 10.64
C PRO A 90 18.07 8.03 10.35
N ALA A 91 18.40 9.25 9.89
CA ALA A 91 17.41 10.20 9.43
C ALA A 91 16.73 9.67 8.15
N PRO A 92 15.45 10.01 7.88
CA PRO A 92 14.74 9.54 6.69
C PRO A 92 15.48 9.81 5.37
N GLY A 93 16.15 10.96 5.26
CA GLY A 93 16.94 11.31 4.08
C GLY A 93 18.17 10.42 3.88
N GLU A 94 18.79 9.96 4.96
CA GLU A 94 19.90 8.99 4.91
C GLU A 94 19.41 7.60 4.48
N VAL A 95 18.27 7.17 5.03
CA VAL A 95 17.63 5.90 4.65
C VAL A 95 17.32 5.89 3.15
N LEU A 96 16.69 6.96 2.62
CA LEU A 96 16.37 7.07 1.20
C LEU A 96 17.62 7.00 0.31
N ARG A 97 18.72 7.64 0.73
CA ARG A 97 19.97 7.73 -0.04
C ARG A 97 20.71 6.40 -0.12
N THR A 98 20.71 5.63 0.96
CA THR A 98 21.51 4.41 1.12
C THR A 98 20.76 3.12 0.75
N ALA A 99 19.44 3.20 0.62
CA ALA A 99 18.58 2.09 0.24
C ALA A 99 18.92 1.46 -1.12
N GLY A 100 18.70 0.16 -1.28
CA GLY A 100 18.57 -0.50 -2.59
C GLY A 100 17.11 -0.57 -3.05
N SER A 101 16.87 -0.95 -4.31
CA SER A 101 15.53 -1.38 -4.74
C SER A 101 15.16 -2.69 -4.06
N ALA A 102 13.87 -2.91 -3.80
CA ALA A 102 13.41 -4.16 -3.22
C ALA A 102 13.37 -5.28 -4.27
N ASP A 103 13.89 -6.44 -3.92
CA ASP A 103 13.95 -7.62 -4.81
C ASP A 103 12.75 -8.58 -4.62
N SER A 104 11.91 -8.40 -3.59
CA SER A 104 10.83 -9.32 -3.22
C SER A 104 9.53 -8.60 -2.85
N TRP A 105 8.38 -9.28 -2.99
CA TRP A 105 7.06 -8.81 -2.53
C TRP A 105 6.83 -8.97 -1.01
N THR A 106 7.63 -9.79 -0.33
CA THR A 106 7.40 -10.15 1.08
C THR A 106 7.97 -9.16 2.09
N GLU A 107 8.85 -8.26 1.64
CA GLU A 107 9.50 -7.27 2.48
C GLU A 107 8.93 -5.88 2.18
N LEU A 108 8.84 -5.05 3.23
CA LEU A 108 8.53 -3.64 3.06
C LEU A 108 9.68 -2.99 2.31
N THR A 109 9.36 -2.26 1.25
CA THR A 109 10.36 -1.49 0.52
C THR A 109 10.76 -0.27 1.35
N VAL A 110 11.85 0.39 0.93
CA VAL A 110 12.26 1.62 1.62
C VAL A 110 11.21 2.71 1.50
N LEU A 111 10.53 2.84 0.36
CA LEU A 111 9.46 3.83 0.22
C LEU A 111 8.28 3.48 1.13
N GLU A 112 7.87 2.20 1.19
CA GLU A 112 6.81 1.75 2.09
C GLU A 112 7.18 1.99 3.57
N THR A 113 8.42 1.70 3.94
CA THR A 113 8.94 1.93 5.30
C THR A 113 8.92 3.41 5.67
N LEU A 114 9.38 4.28 4.76
CA LEU A 114 9.39 5.72 4.98
C LEU A 114 7.98 6.30 4.99
N ALA A 115 7.08 5.80 4.15
CA ALA A 115 5.68 6.20 4.13
C ALA A 115 4.95 5.80 5.43
N ALA A 116 5.20 4.60 5.94
CA ALA A 116 4.68 4.18 7.23
C ALA A 116 5.19 5.06 8.37
N ARG A 117 6.50 5.38 8.36
CA ARG A 117 7.12 6.25 9.37
C ARG A 117 6.55 7.67 9.35
N ILE A 118 6.43 8.29 8.18
CA ILE A 118 5.90 9.66 8.09
C ILE A 118 4.42 9.71 8.46
N ALA A 119 3.66 8.66 8.14
CA ALA A 119 2.25 8.54 8.53
C ALA A 119 2.07 8.43 10.03
N ASP A 120 2.93 7.68 10.72
CA ASP A 120 2.95 7.61 12.19
C ASP A 120 3.37 8.94 12.83
N ASP A 121 4.42 9.58 12.32
CA ASP A 121 4.86 10.87 12.86
C ASP A 121 3.80 11.96 12.66
N ALA A 122 3.04 11.91 11.56
CA ALA A 122 1.89 12.79 11.32
C ALA A 122 0.72 12.48 12.27
N ALA A 123 0.41 11.19 12.48
CA ALA A 123 -0.60 10.78 13.45
C ALA A 123 -0.24 11.23 14.88
N ASP A 124 1.01 11.04 15.28
CA ASP A 124 1.52 11.43 16.60
C ASP A 124 1.50 12.96 16.78
N HIS A 125 1.76 13.73 15.71
CA HIS A 125 1.69 15.19 15.74
C HIS A 125 0.26 15.69 16.02
N VAL A 126 -0.76 15.04 15.47
CA VAL A 126 -2.16 15.48 15.57
C VAL A 126 -2.86 14.91 16.80
N TRP A 127 -2.61 13.65 17.12
CA TRP A 127 -3.36 12.91 18.15
C TRP A 127 -2.53 12.51 19.37
N GLY A 128 -1.23 12.79 19.36
CA GLY A 128 -0.30 12.33 20.38
C GLY A 128 0.18 10.90 20.15
N SER A 129 1.30 10.55 20.79
CA SER A 129 1.88 9.21 20.70
C SER A 129 0.96 8.15 21.30
N PRO A 130 0.80 7.00 20.63
CA PRO A 130 -0.05 5.92 21.12
C PRO A 130 0.56 5.30 22.39
N VAL A 131 -0.30 4.92 23.34
CA VAL A 131 0.13 4.22 24.57
C VAL A 131 0.35 2.72 24.33
N ALA A 132 -0.21 2.19 23.24
CA ALA A 132 -0.13 0.78 22.86
C ALA A 132 -0.42 0.58 21.37
N VAL A 133 -0.12 -0.61 20.87
CA VAL A 133 -0.51 -1.09 19.54
C VAL A 133 -1.57 -2.18 19.70
N THR A 134 -2.58 -2.20 18.84
CA THR A 134 -3.60 -3.27 18.83
C THR A 134 -3.86 -3.79 17.42
N ASP A 135 -4.14 -5.09 17.32
CA ASP A 135 -4.55 -5.72 16.06
C ASP A 135 -6.09 -5.72 15.97
N LEU A 136 -6.63 -5.14 14.89
CA LEU A 136 -8.06 -5.07 14.62
C LEU A 136 -8.61 -6.28 13.84
N ASN A 137 -7.80 -7.30 13.55
CA ASN A 137 -8.29 -8.57 13.00
C ASN A 137 -9.14 -9.37 14.00
N SER A 138 -9.12 -9.00 15.29
CA SER A 138 -10.02 -9.52 16.31
C SER A 138 -11.20 -8.57 16.54
N TRP A 139 -12.41 -9.11 16.64
CA TRP A 139 -13.61 -8.33 17.00
C TRP A 139 -13.72 -8.03 18.50
N GLN A 140 -12.78 -8.52 19.30
CA GLN A 140 -12.76 -8.28 20.74
C GLN A 140 -12.35 -6.83 21.03
N ALA A 141 -13.26 -6.05 21.62
CA ALA A 141 -13.03 -4.66 22.01
C ALA A 141 -12.37 -4.50 23.38
N GLU A 142 -12.48 -5.52 24.24
CA GLU A 142 -12.16 -5.43 25.66
C GLU A 142 -10.72 -5.87 25.93
N ASP A 143 -10.02 -5.09 26.76
CA ASP A 143 -8.70 -5.38 27.36
C ASP A 143 -7.62 -5.78 26.34
N ARG A 144 -7.63 -5.06 25.21
CA ARG A 144 -6.70 -5.26 24.09
C ARG A 144 -5.37 -4.56 24.26
N ILE A 145 -5.23 -3.72 25.29
CA ILE A 145 -4.03 -2.94 25.56
C ILE A 145 -3.65 -3.04 27.04
N THR A 146 -2.35 -2.93 27.31
CA THR A 146 -1.89 -2.69 28.67
C THR A 146 -2.11 -1.21 28.99
N LEU A 147 -2.88 -0.94 30.05
CA LEU A 147 -3.14 0.43 30.48
C LEU A 147 -1.87 1.09 31.05
N PRO A 148 -1.71 2.41 30.86
CA PRO A 148 -0.74 3.21 31.62
C PRO A 148 -0.95 3.05 33.13
N ARG A 149 0.14 3.12 33.91
CA ARG A 149 0.09 2.91 35.38
C ARG A 149 -0.76 3.95 36.11
N ASP A 150 -0.87 5.13 35.54
CA ASP A 150 -1.62 6.28 36.04
C ASP A 150 -3.02 6.40 35.39
N ALA A 151 -3.48 5.34 34.71
CA ALA A 151 -4.79 5.33 34.06
C ALA A 151 -5.93 5.52 35.07
N VAL A 152 -6.91 6.35 34.72
CA VAL A 152 -8.11 6.60 35.53
C VAL A 152 -9.39 6.23 34.78
N PRO A 153 -10.43 5.72 35.47
CA PRO A 153 -11.72 5.44 34.83
C PRO A 153 -12.26 6.65 34.05
N GLY A 154 -12.76 6.40 32.85
CA GLY A 154 -13.26 7.42 31.90
C GLY A 154 -12.19 8.09 31.06
N GLN A 155 -10.90 7.88 31.33
CA GLN A 155 -9.81 8.41 30.51
C GLN A 155 -9.87 7.81 29.10
N ARG A 156 -9.64 8.66 28.09
CA ARG A 156 -9.38 8.21 26.72
C ARG A 156 -7.88 8.17 26.48
N VAL A 157 -7.40 7.05 25.99
CA VAL A 157 -6.00 6.87 25.58
C VAL A 157 -5.94 6.53 24.09
N VAL A 158 -4.92 7.03 23.40
CA VAL A 158 -4.73 6.78 21.97
C VAL A 158 -3.97 5.48 21.76
N VAL A 159 -4.43 4.67 20.82
CA VAL A 159 -3.87 3.37 20.45
C VAL A 159 -3.58 3.40 18.96
N SER A 160 -2.46 2.83 18.53
CA SER A 160 -2.20 2.59 17.10
C SER A 160 -2.66 1.20 16.69
N PHE A 161 -3.05 1.06 15.43
CA PHE A 161 -3.46 -0.24 14.89
C PHE A 161 -2.86 -0.57 13.53
N ASP A 162 -2.35 0.44 12.84
CA ASP A 162 -1.63 0.34 11.58
C ASP A 162 -0.78 1.62 11.41
N ALA A 163 0.07 1.68 10.41
CA ALA A 163 0.86 2.87 10.07
C ALA A 163 -0.05 4.09 9.87
N GLY A 164 0.13 5.12 10.71
CA GLY A 164 -0.72 6.31 10.71
C GLY A 164 -2.17 6.11 11.19
N GLY A 165 -2.59 4.87 11.48
CA GLY A 165 -3.91 4.54 12.00
C GLY A 165 -3.97 4.71 13.52
N ARG A 166 -5.00 5.40 14.03
CA ARG A 166 -5.27 5.57 15.47
C ARG A 166 -6.72 5.27 15.81
N LEU A 167 -6.93 4.76 17.02
CA LEU A 167 -8.24 4.71 17.67
C LEU A 167 -8.08 5.03 19.14
N ASP A 168 -9.17 5.44 19.79
CA ASP A 168 -9.18 5.64 21.22
C ASP A 168 -9.60 4.36 21.94
N ALA A 169 -9.04 4.14 23.13
CA ALA A 169 -9.55 3.21 24.11
C ALA A 169 -10.02 3.98 25.34
N VAL A 170 -11.20 3.62 25.86
CA VAL A 170 -11.75 4.19 27.09
C VAL A 170 -11.37 3.30 28.26
N VAL A 171 -10.70 3.87 29.26
CA VAL A 171 -10.40 3.20 30.52
C VAL A 171 -11.70 3.02 31.29
N ILE A 172 -12.01 1.80 31.70
CA ILE A 172 -13.22 1.48 32.46
C ILE A 172 -12.88 0.71 33.72
N ARG A 173 -13.75 0.83 34.72
CA ARG A 173 -13.68 0.02 35.92
C ARG A 173 -14.53 -1.23 35.72
N ARG A 174 -13.94 -2.39 35.93
CA ARG A 174 -14.59 -3.71 35.83
C ARG A 174 -15.35 -4.03 37.13
N PRO A 175 -16.25 -5.04 37.11
CA PRO A 175 -17.05 -5.40 38.30
C PRO A 175 -16.23 -5.86 39.52
N ASP A 176 -15.01 -6.33 39.31
CA ASP A 176 -14.02 -6.75 40.32
C ASP A 176 -13.14 -5.59 40.83
N ASP A 177 -13.47 -4.34 40.47
CA ASP A 177 -12.75 -3.11 40.79
C ASP A 177 -11.40 -2.94 40.07
N ASP A 178 -11.03 -3.88 39.19
CA ASP A 178 -9.87 -3.77 38.31
C ASP A 178 -10.12 -2.78 37.17
N LEU A 179 -9.05 -2.19 36.65
CA LEU A 179 -9.11 -1.32 35.47
C LEU A 179 -8.95 -2.14 34.19
N GLY A 180 -9.83 -1.86 33.22
CA GLY A 180 -9.77 -2.40 31.88
C GLY A 180 -9.90 -1.32 30.82
N SER A 181 -9.88 -1.72 29.55
CA SER A 181 -10.00 -0.82 28.39
C SER A 181 -11.06 -1.33 27.43
N ASN A 182 -11.85 -0.43 26.84
CA ASN A 182 -12.70 -0.75 25.70
C ASN A 182 -12.28 0.09 24.50
N LEU A 183 -11.98 -0.57 23.37
CA LEU A 183 -11.72 0.09 22.10
C LEU A 183 -12.98 0.83 21.60
N ASP A 184 -12.81 2.09 21.22
CA ASP A 184 -13.85 2.91 20.61
C ASP A 184 -13.69 2.90 19.09
N PHE A 185 -14.33 1.92 18.43
CA PHE A 185 -14.30 1.78 16.97
C PHE A 185 -14.87 2.99 16.22
N SER A 186 -15.70 3.82 16.87
CA SER A 186 -16.23 5.04 16.25
C SER A 186 -15.19 6.16 16.12
N SER A 187 -14.07 6.02 16.83
CA SER A 187 -12.93 6.96 16.80
C SER A 187 -11.81 6.55 15.85
N LEU A 188 -12.02 5.49 15.04
CA LEU A 188 -11.04 5.01 14.07
C LEU A 188 -10.74 6.09 13.03
N ARG A 189 -9.46 6.38 12.85
CA ARG A 189 -8.96 7.45 11.98
C ARG A 189 -7.57 7.12 11.43
N TYR A 190 -7.25 7.65 10.26
CA TYR A 190 -5.95 7.52 9.62
C TYR A 190 -5.35 8.90 9.39
N SER A 191 -4.04 9.05 9.59
CA SER A 191 -3.36 10.30 9.24
C SER A 191 -3.44 10.55 7.75
N ARG A 192 -3.41 11.82 7.34
CA ARG A 192 -3.55 12.20 5.93
C ARG A 192 -2.51 11.56 5.02
N PRO A 193 -1.23 11.35 5.43
CA PRO A 193 -0.28 10.59 4.62
C PRO A 193 -0.71 9.14 4.38
N ALA A 194 -1.23 8.45 5.41
CA ALA A 194 -1.78 7.10 5.26
C ALA A 194 -3.00 7.10 4.35
N GLU A 195 -3.98 7.98 4.59
CA GLU A 195 -5.16 8.09 3.72
C GLU A 195 -4.80 8.35 2.26
N THR A 196 -3.77 9.17 2.02
CA THR A 196 -3.26 9.45 0.66
C THR A 196 -2.62 8.22 0.04
N GLN A 197 -1.77 7.50 0.75
CA GLN A 197 -1.13 6.28 0.24
C GLN A 197 -2.19 5.27 -0.20
N TRP A 198 -3.16 4.96 0.67
CA TRP A 198 -4.23 4.03 0.36
C TRP A 198 -5.12 4.51 -0.78
N SER A 199 -5.51 5.80 -0.75
CA SER A 199 -6.38 6.36 -1.78
C SER A 199 -5.69 6.39 -3.15
N TRP A 200 -4.38 6.61 -3.21
CA TRP A 200 -3.63 6.50 -4.47
C TRP A 200 -3.67 5.08 -5.01
N GLY A 201 -3.35 4.07 -4.19
CA GLY A 201 -3.37 2.67 -4.61
C GLY A 201 -4.73 2.23 -5.15
N VAL A 202 -5.81 2.64 -4.49
CA VAL A 202 -7.19 2.33 -4.91
C VAL A 202 -7.59 3.10 -6.18
N ALA A 203 -7.24 4.38 -6.29
CA ALA A 203 -7.69 5.23 -7.38
C ALA A 203 -6.90 5.03 -8.68
N ALA A 204 -5.58 4.83 -8.57
CA ALA A 204 -4.66 4.64 -9.69
C ALA A 204 -4.58 3.18 -10.15
N GLY A 205 -4.99 2.22 -9.30
CA GLY A 205 -4.94 0.78 -9.58
C GLY A 205 -3.51 0.25 -9.72
N LEU A 206 -3.37 -0.98 -10.22
CA LEU A 206 -2.07 -1.63 -10.38
C LEU A 206 -1.23 -1.11 -11.56
N GLY A 207 -1.83 -0.37 -12.49
CA GLY A 207 -1.14 0.24 -13.63
C GLY A 207 -1.77 -0.12 -14.98
N PRO A 208 -1.05 0.09 -16.10
CA PRO A 208 0.38 0.36 -16.18
C PRO A 208 0.79 1.77 -15.73
N HIS A 209 1.85 1.85 -14.91
CA HIS A 209 2.42 3.10 -14.38
C HIS A 209 3.74 3.43 -15.07
N ARG A 210 3.66 4.04 -16.25
CA ARG A 210 4.85 4.43 -17.03
C ARG A 210 5.59 5.59 -16.38
N LEU A 211 6.91 5.48 -16.26
CA LEU A 211 7.77 6.56 -15.79
C LEU A 211 8.37 7.32 -16.97
N ILE A 212 8.65 8.60 -16.77
CA ILE A 212 9.34 9.42 -17.78
C ILE A 212 10.76 8.88 -17.97
N GLY A 213 11.19 8.77 -19.24
CA GLY A 213 12.53 8.35 -19.62
C GLY A 213 12.75 6.84 -19.68
N GLU A 214 11.70 6.01 -19.55
CA GLU A 214 11.79 4.57 -19.78
C GLU A 214 11.77 4.27 -21.30
N ASP A 215 12.93 3.89 -21.85
CA ASP A 215 13.09 3.39 -23.21
C ASP A 215 14.03 2.18 -23.20
N PRO A 216 13.56 0.96 -23.55
CA PRO A 216 12.19 0.64 -23.99
C PRO A 216 11.14 0.69 -22.86
N ASP A 217 9.87 0.91 -23.21
CA ASP A 217 8.74 0.83 -22.26
C ASP A 217 8.66 -0.59 -21.66
N PRO A 218 8.83 -0.75 -20.34
CA PRO A 218 8.83 -2.08 -19.71
C PRO A 218 7.47 -2.78 -19.83
N TYR A 219 6.37 -2.05 -20.01
CA TYR A 219 5.05 -2.64 -20.23
C TYR A 219 4.84 -3.15 -21.66
N GLN A 220 5.70 -2.78 -22.61
CA GLN A 220 5.72 -3.34 -23.97
C GLN A 220 6.64 -4.56 -24.10
N ALA A 221 7.38 -4.93 -23.04
CA ALA A 221 8.20 -6.14 -23.07
C ALA A 221 7.30 -7.37 -23.25
N PRO A 222 7.66 -8.32 -24.14
CA PRO A 222 6.90 -9.53 -24.36
C PRO A 222 6.91 -10.42 -23.11
N VAL A 223 5.82 -11.17 -22.91
CA VAL A 223 5.74 -12.24 -21.90
C VAL A 223 5.93 -13.61 -22.54
N ASP A 224 6.22 -14.64 -21.74
CA ASP A 224 6.17 -16.03 -22.22
C ASP A 224 4.73 -16.38 -22.61
N GLY A 225 4.50 -16.56 -23.91
CA GLY A 225 3.16 -16.82 -24.45
C GLY A 225 2.55 -18.16 -24.02
N THR A 226 3.37 -19.15 -23.67
CA THR A 226 2.88 -20.45 -23.18
C THR A 226 2.38 -20.30 -21.75
N ALA A 227 3.20 -19.71 -20.87
CA ALA A 227 2.82 -19.44 -19.49
C ALA A 227 1.62 -18.49 -19.40
N ALA A 228 1.63 -17.42 -20.21
CA ALA A 228 0.53 -16.47 -20.30
C ALA A 228 -0.79 -17.16 -20.67
N ARG A 229 -0.78 -18.05 -21.67
CA ARG A 229 -1.97 -18.80 -22.07
C ARG A 229 -2.47 -19.73 -20.96
N VAL A 230 -1.58 -20.43 -20.26
CA VAL A 230 -1.97 -21.31 -19.14
C VAL A 230 -2.69 -20.51 -18.04
N LEU A 231 -2.11 -19.38 -17.62
CA LEU A 231 -2.67 -18.51 -16.58
C LEU A 231 -3.98 -17.83 -17.03
N TYR A 232 -4.06 -17.44 -18.30
CA TYR A 232 -5.25 -16.86 -18.92
C TYR A 232 -6.40 -17.87 -18.96
N ASP A 233 -6.15 -19.07 -19.50
CA ASP A 233 -7.16 -20.13 -19.60
C ASP A 233 -7.63 -20.59 -18.22
N TRP A 234 -6.70 -20.65 -17.25
CA TRP A 234 -7.05 -20.92 -15.86
C TRP A 234 -8.03 -19.87 -15.32
N ALA A 235 -7.76 -18.57 -15.51
CA ALA A 235 -8.63 -17.50 -15.02
C ALA A 235 -10.05 -17.61 -15.59
N LEU A 236 -10.17 -17.87 -16.89
CA LEU A 236 -11.47 -18.08 -17.54
C LEU A 236 -12.22 -19.28 -16.97
N ARG A 237 -11.54 -20.42 -16.77
CA ARG A 237 -12.15 -21.62 -16.16
C ARG A 237 -12.64 -21.37 -14.72
N HIS A 238 -12.00 -20.46 -14.00
CA HIS A 238 -12.33 -20.13 -12.61
C HIS A 238 -13.28 -18.93 -12.48
N GLY A 239 -13.92 -18.53 -13.58
CA GLY A 239 -15.00 -17.55 -13.57
C GLY A 239 -14.57 -16.09 -13.73
N ALA A 240 -13.38 -15.82 -14.29
CA ALA A 240 -13.14 -14.51 -14.92
C ALA A 240 -13.81 -14.45 -16.29
N THR A 241 -14.26 -13.26 -16.69
CA THR A 241 -14.81 -13.02 -18.02
C THR A 241 -13.71 -12.60 -19.00
N ALA A 242 -13.96 -12.78 -20.30
CA ALA A 242 -13.07 -12.28 -21.35
C ALA A 242 -12.88 -10.75 -21.30
N GLU A 243 -13.87 -10.02 -20.77
CA GLU A 243 -13.76 -8.59 -20.53
C GLU A 243 -12.78 -8.27 -19.40
N GLN A 244 -12.78 -9.06 -18.32
CA GLN A 244 -11.86 -8.91 -17.21
C GLN A 244 -10.42 -9.29 -17.61
N THR A 245 -10.24 -10.41 -18.31
CA THR A 245 -8.92 -10.89 -18.71
C THR A 245 -8.35 -10.13 -19.91
N GLY A 246 -9.19 -9.50 -20.73
CA GLY A 246 -8.79 -9.02 -22.06
C GLY A 246 -8.73 -10.16 -23.08
N ARG A 247 -8.38 -9.84 -24.33
CA ARG A 247 -8.44 -10.79 -25.45
C ARG A 247 -7.18 -11.64 -25.63
N GLU A 248 -6.01 -11.10 -25.30
CA GLU A 248 -4.72 -11.79 -25.46
C GLU A 248 -3.66 -11.12 -24.59
N TRP A 249 -2.78 -11.91 -23.97
CA TRP A 249 -1.64 -11.40 -23.21
C TRP A 249 -0.36 -11.58 -24.03
N ARG A 250 0.12 -10.50 -24.64
CA ARG A 250 1.35 -10.50 -25.45
C ARG A 250 2.48 -9.78 -24.75
N VAL A 251 2.15 -8.71 -24.04
CA VAL A 251 3.13 -7.88 -23.33
C VAL A 251 2.78 -7.79 -21.85
N LYS A 252 3.77 -7.41 -21.03
CA LYS A 252 3.61 -7.28 -19.57
C LYS A 252 2.43 -6.36 -19.20
N GLY A 253 2.22 -5.29 -19.97
CA GLY A 253 1.09 -4.37 -19.79
C GLY A 253 -0.29 -5.02 -19.91
N ASP A 254 -0.45 -6.01 -20.80
CA ASP A 254 -1.72 -6.73 -20.95
C ASP A 254 -2.07 -7.51 -19.68
N VAL A 255 -1.05 -8.18 -19.11
CA VAL A 255 -1.20 -8.97 -17.89
C VAL A 255 -1.49 -8.07 -16.70
N VAL A 256 -0.76 -6.96 -16.53
CA VAL A 256 -1.00 -5.98 -15.45
C VAL A 256 -2.43 -5.42 -15.51
N ALA A 257 -2.90 -5.05 -16.70
CA ALA A 257 -4.27 -4.57 -16.88
C ALA A 257 -5.33 -5.66 -16.59
N ALA A 258 -5.00 -6.93 -16.80
CA ALA A 258 -5.88 -8.03 -16.44
C ALA A 258 -5.93 -8.27 -14.91
N ILE A 259 -4.79 -8.18 -14.20
CA ILE A 259 -4.74 -8.34 -12.73
C ILE A 259 -5.70 -7.36 -12.06
N GLU A 260 -5.67 -6.09 -12.48
CA GLU A 260 -6.55 -5.04 -11.94
C GLU A 260 -8.04 -5.34 -12.18
N ARG A 261 -8.41 -5.79 -13.38
CA ARG A 261 -9.81 -6.00 -13.78
C ARG A 261 -10.42 -7.28 -13.23
N VAL A 262 -9.61 -8.31 -13.01
CA VAL A 262 -10.07 -9.62 -12.50
C VAL A 262 -10.48 -9.54 -11.03
N ASP A 263 -9.99 -8.54 -10.29
CA ASP A 263 -10.31 -8.26 -8.89
C ASP A 263 -10.14 -9.49 -7.98
N TRP A 264 -8.98 -10.12 -8.13
CA TRP A 264 -8.66 -11.43 -7.58
C TRP A 264 -8.71 -11.50 -6.05
N MET A 265 -8.47 -10.39 -5.35
CA MET A 265 -8.41 -10.31 -3.88
C MET A 265 -9.73 -10.66 -3.21
N TRP A 266 -10.85 -10.52 -3.92
CA TRP A 266 -12.19 -10.81 -3.38
C TRP A 266 -12.73 -12.18 -3.78
N ARG A 267 -11.87 -13.03 -4.35
CA ARG A 267 -12.23 -14.38 -4.81
C ARG A 267 -11.71 -15.43 -3.82
N SER A 268 -11.73 -16.70 -4.21
CA SER A 268 -11.23 -17.81 -3.36
C SER A 268 -9.71 -17.74 -3.18
N GLY A 269 -9.18 -18.44 -2.17
CA GLY A 269 -7.74 -18.48 -1.89
C GLY A 269 -6.87 -18.99 -3.06
N GLU A 270 -7.43 -19.75 -4.00
CA GLU A 270 -6.74 -20.22 -5.21
C GLU A 270 -6.34 -19.07 -6.13
N TRP A 271 -7.09 -17.96 -6.12
CA TRP A 271 -6.76 -16.76 -6.88
C TRP A 271 -5.48 -16.09 -6.39
N PHE A 272 -5.07 -16.34 -5.14
CA PHE A 272 -3.77 -15.90 -4.66
C PHE A 272 -2.62 -16.66 -5.32
N ALA A 273 -2.78 -17.95 -5.59
CA ALA A 273 -1.79 -18.73 -6.34
C ALA A 273 -1.69 -18.26 -7.80
N TRP A 274 -2.84 -18.01 -8.43
CA TRP A 274 -2.90 -17.39 -9.75
C TRP A 274 -2.22 -16.02 -9.79
N TRP A 275 -2.53 -15.14 -8.83
CA TRP A 275 -1.94 -13.81 -8.73
C TRP A 275 -0.41 -13.88 -8.62
N ARG A 276 0.13 -14.78 -7.79
CA ARG A 276 1.58 -15.01 -7.72
C ARG A 276 2.18 -15.48 -9.05
N GLY A 277 1.45 -16.30 -9.81
CA GLY A 277 1.88 -16.77 -11.14
C GLY A 277 1.93 -15.64 -12.17
N VAL A 278 0.88 -14.82 -12.26
CA VAL A 278 0.86 -13.67 -13.18
C VAL A 278 1.84 -12.58 -12.75
N ALA A 279 2.08 -12.39 -11.45
CA ALA A 279 3.12 -11.50 -10.96
C ALA A 279 4.52 -11.99 -11.37
N ALA A 280 4.84 -13.27 -11.15
CA ALA A 280 6.11 -13.85 -11.58
C ALA A 280 6.33 -13.74 -13.10
N LEU A 281 5.26 -13.92 -13.90
CA LEU A 281 5.30 -13.72 -15.35
C LEU A 281 5.65 -12.28 -15.74
N VAL A 282 5.05 -11.30 -15.08
CA VAL A 282 5.27 -9.87 -15.35
C VAL A 282 6.64 -9.42 -14.83
N ASP A 283 7.01 -9.84 -13.64
CA ASP A 283 8.23 -9.38 -12.97
C ASP A 283 9.48 -10.10 -13.51
N GLY A 284 9.30 -11.21 -14.23
CA GLY A 284 10.39 -11.93 -14.88
C GLY A 284 11.13 -12.87 -13.94
N ASP A 285 10.40 -13.54 -13.03
CA ASP A 285 10.95 -14.56 -12.12
C ASP A 285 10.62 -15.97 -12.64
N PRO A 286 11.51 -16.61 -13.41
CA PRO A 286 11.23 -17.90 -14.04
C PRO A 286 11.13 -19.05 -13.02
N ALA A 287 11.81 -18.94 -11.87
CA ALA A 287 11.78 -19.97 -10.84
C ALA A 287 10.43 -19.97 -10.13
N GLN A 288 9.96 -18.79 -9.72
CA GLN A 288 8.63 -18.64 -9.15
C GLN A 288 7.54 -18.99 -10.16
N LEU A 289 7.66 -18.52 -11.41
CA LEU A 289 6.69 -18.81 -12.45
C LEU A 289 6.54 -20.33 -12.66
N SER A 290 7.64 -21.06 -12.79
CA SER A 290 7.62 -22.51 -12.97
C SER A 290 6.93 -23.21 -11.80
N ALA A 291 7.31 -22.87 -10.56
CA ALA A 291 6.70 -23.45 -9.37
C ALA A 291 5.19 -23.15 -9.27
N ARG A 292 4.75 -21.95 -9.68
CA ARG A 292 3.32 -21.59 -9.67
C ARG A 292 2.54 -22.33 -10.77
N LEU A 293 3.12 -22.50 -11.95
CA LEU A 293 2.48 -23.25 -13.04
C LEU A 293 2.29 -24.73 -12.68
N GLU A 294 3.25 -25.34 -11.97
CA GLU A 294 3.13 -26.71 -11.46
C GLU A 294 1.99 -26.85 -10.44
N GLU A 295 1.87 -25.92 -9.49
CA GLU A 295 0.76 -25.92 -8.53
C GLU A 295 -0.61 -25.77 -9.21
N ILE A 296 -0.71 -24.86 -10.17
CA ILE A 296 -1.94 -24.65 -10.95
C ILE A 296 -2.31 -25.90 -11.76
N ALA A 297 -1.32 -26.59 -12.34
CA ALA A 297 -1.54 -27.84 -13.05
C ALA A 297 -1.97 -28.98 -12.13
N ALA A 298 -1.44 -29.05 -10.90
CA ALA A 298 -1.80 -30.05 -9.92
C ALA A 298 -3.21 -29.85 -9.31
N ALA A 299 -3.71 -28.62 -9.32
CA ALA A 299 -5.03 -28.25 -8.82
C ALA A 299 -6.14 -28.26 -9.89
N SER A 300 -5.79 -28.43 -11.17
CA SER A 300 -6.71 -28.49 -12.31
C SER A 300 -7.19 -29.92 -12.61
#